data_AF-A0A848WDJ9-F1
#
_entry.id   AF-A0A848WDJ9-F1
#
_cell.length_a   1.000
_cell.length_b   1.000
_cell.length_c   1.000
_cell.angle_alpha   90.00
_cell.angle_beta   90.00
_cell.angle_gamma   90.00
#
_symmetry.space_group_name_H-M   'P 1'
#
loop_
_entity.id
_entity.type
_entity.pdbx_description
1 polymer ?
#
loop_
_entity_poly.entity_id
_entity_poly.type
_entity_poly.pdbx_seq_one_letter_code
_entity_poly.pdbx_strand_id
1 'polypeptide(L)'
;IDTGKVRLIYRDFPLDGMALRAAAMARCAVDQRYFGLLGVLFKTQTNWARASDPVAELLNVGRLAGINQEMFDACMASEELLDGILAMRQRGSADGVRSTPTFVINDKTYPGSRSIEEFAEIIEPLLQEK
;
A
#
# COMPACT_ATOMS: atom_id res chain seq x y z
N ILE A 1 -6.03 -16.60 0.76
CA ILE A 1 -6.95 -15.48 1.10
C ILE A 1 -8.37 -15.90 0.79
N ASP A 2 -8.67 -16.23 -0.46
CA ASP A 2 -10.02 -16.61 -0.92
C ASP A 2 -10.62 -17.83 -0.20
N THR A 3 -9.76 -18.77 0.22
CA THR A 3 -10.15 -19.94 1.02
C THR A 3 -10.46 -19.62 2.48
N GLY A 4 -10.33 -18.36 2.91
CA GLY A 4 -10.53 -17.93 4.31
C GLY A 4 -9.39 -18.27 5.26
N LYS A 5 -8.34 -18.98 4.81
CA LYS A 5 -7.24 -19.46 5.66
C LYS A 5 -6.32 -18.37 6.19
N VAL A 6 -6.25 -17.23 5.51
CA VAL A 6 -5.38 -16.09 5.89
C VAL A 6 -6.10 -14.77 5.60
N ARG A 7 -5.86 -13.77 6.44
CA ARG A 7 -6.29 -12.38 6.22
C ARG A 7 -5.10 -11.53 5.82
N LEU A 8 -5.19 -10.89 4.65
CA LEU A 8 -4.20 -9.90 4.21
C LEU A 8 -4.60 -8.51 4.69
N ILE A 9 -3.66 -7.81 5.33
CA ILE A 9 -3.80 -6.40 5.70
C ILE A 9 -2.65 -5.64 5.05
N TYR A 10 -2.97 -4.70 4.17
CA TYR A 10 -1.99 -3.77 3.61
C TYR A 10 -1.96 -2.50 4.47
N ARG A 11 -0.76 -2.12 4.93
CA ARG A 11 -0.52 -0.92 5.72
C ARG A 11 0.46 -0.03 4.98
N ASP A 12 0.07 1.21 4.73
CA ASP A 12 0.94 2.17 4.04
C ASP A 12 2.15 2.53 4.88
N PHE A 13 3.30 2.57 4.23
CA PHE A 13 4.57 2.97 4.79
C PHE A 13 5.31 3.87 3.80
N PRO A 14 4.80 5.09 3.51
CA PRO A 14 5.46 5.99 2.58
C PRO A 14 6.85 6.37 3.09
N LEU A 15 7.84 6.28 2.20
CA LEU A 15 9.23 6.64 2.48
C LEU A 15 9.56 8.09 2.08
N ASP A 16 8.70 8.71 1.28
CA ASP A 16 8.81 10.08 0.81
C ASP A 16 7.42 10.70 0.54
N GLY A 17 7.41 11.95 0.10
CA GLY A 17 6.17 12.68 -0.21
C GLY A 17 5.39 12.12 -1.40
N MET A 18 6.05 11.50 -2.39
CA MET A 18 5.34 10.88 -3.53
C MET A 18 4.65 9.59 -3.14
N ALA A 19 5.30 8.77 -2.32
CA ALA A 19 4.68 7.60 -1.73
C ALA A 19 3.46 7.99 -0.87
N LEU A 20 3.53 9.09 -0.11
CA LEU A 20 2.38 9.58 0.66
C LEU A 20 1.22 9.99 -0.24
N ARG A 21 1.48 10.72 -1.33
CA ARG A 21 0.43 11.10 -2.30
C ARG A 21 -0.18 9.89 -3.00
N ALA A 22 0.64 8.91 -3.40
CA ALA A 22 0.13 7.69 -4.01
C ALA A 22 -0.75 6.89 -3.04
N ALA A 23 -0.35 6.79 -1.77
CA ALA A 23 -1.14 6.17 -0.71
C ALA A 23 -2.46 6.93 -0.45
N ALA A 24 -2.41 8.27 -0.40
CA ALA A 24 -3.59 9.11 -0.23
C ALA A 24 -4.58 8.94 -1.38
N MET A 25 -4.11 9.00 -2.63
CA MET A 25 -4.96 8.75 -3.80
C MET A 25 -5.57 7.35 -3.77
N ALA A 26 -4.79 6.33 -3.39
CA ALA A 26 -5.29 4.96 -3.28
C ALA A 26 -6.40 4.84 -2.23
N ARG A 27 -6.20 5.38 -1.03
CA ARG A 27 -7.16 5.31 0.09
C ARG A 27 -8.38 6.19 -0.07
N CYS A 28 -8.26 7.25 -0.86
CA CYS A 28 -9.37 8.14 -1.17
C CYS A 28 -10.33 7.52 -2.21
N ALA A 29 -9.89 6.50 -2.95
CA ALA A 29 -10.79 5.69 -3.76
C ALA A 29 -11.74 4.87 -2.85
N VAL A 30 -12.98 4.65 -3.30
CA VAL A 30 -13.96 3.77 -2.63
C VAL A 30 -13.36 2.40 -2.30
N ASP A 31 -13.62 1.89 -1.09
CA ASP A 31 -12.99 0.70 -0.48
C ASP A 31 -12.84 -0.50 -1.41
N GLN A 32 -13.84 -0.78 -2.25
CA GLN A 32 -13.80 -1.92 -3.19
C GLN A 32 -12.74 -1.80 -4.30
N ARG A 33 -12.22 -0.60 -4.56
CA ARG A 33 -11.23 -0.33 -5.61
C ARG A 33 -9.81 -0.24 -5.09
N TYR A 34 -9.61 -0.18 -3.78
CA TYR A 34 -8.31 0.07 -3.16
C TYR A 34 -7.20 -0.87 -3.67
N PHE A 35 -7.40 -2.18 -3.58
CA PHE A 35 -6.42 -3.17 -4.04
C PHE A 35 -6.24 -3.16 -5.56
N GLY A 36 -7.30 -2.88 -6.33
CA GLY A 36 -7.20 -2.72 -7.78
C GLY A 36 -6.30 -1.54 -8.15
N LEU A 37 -6.50 -0.39 -7.51
CA LEU A 37 -5.70 0.80 -7.74
C LEU A 37 -4.25 0.62 -7.26
N LEU A 38 -4.02 -0.01 -6.11
CA LEU A 38 -2.67 -0.40 -5.68
C LEU A 38 -1.97 -1.27 -6.74
N GLY A 39 -2.68 -2.25 -7.31
CA GLY A 39 -2.15 -3.09 -8.38
C GLY A 39 -1.70 -2.28 -9.60
N VAL A 40 -2.49 -1.31 -10.04
CA VAL A 40 -2.12 -0.41 -11.15
C VAL A 40 -0.92 0.47 -10.78
N LEU A 41 -0.93 1.05 -9.57
CA LEU A 41 0.16 1.90 -9.07
C LEU A 41 1.49 1.16 -9.04
N PHE A 42 1.52 -0.07 -8.51
CA PHE A 42 2.73 -0.89 -8.50
C PHE A 42 3.15 -1.32 -9.91
N LYS A 43 2.21 -1.77 -10.75
CA LYS A 43 2.51 -2.20 -12.12
C LYS A 43 3.09 -1.08 -12.98
N THR A 44 2.67 0.15 -12.75
CA THR A 44 3.07 1.33 -13.53
C THR A 44 4.07 2.23 -12.79
N GLN A 45 4.61 1.79 -11.65
CA GLN A 45 5.44 2.62 -10.76
C GLN A 45 6.62 3.29 -11.47
N THR A 46 7.32 2.55 -12.33
CA THR A 46 8.46 3.09 -13.08
C THR A 46 8.06 4.23 -14.03
N ASN A 47 6.80 4.26 -14.49
CA ASN A 47 6.31 5.28 -15.42
C ASN A 47 5.94 6.56 -14.69
N TRP A 48 5.11 6.47 -13.63
CA TRP A 48 4.62 7.67 -12.94
C TRP A 48 5.62 8.20 -11.92
N ALA A 49 6.28 7.35 -11.13
CA ALA A 49 7.13 7.81 -10.03
C ALA A 49 8.45 8.44 -10.51
N ARG A 50 8.87 8.14 -11.74
CA ARG A 50 10.11 8.65 -12.36
C ARG A 50 9.85 9.63 -13.51
N ALA A 51 8.59 10.04 -13.70
CA ALA A 51 8.24 11.03 -14.70
C ALA A 51 8.89 12.39 -14.39
N SER A 52 8.96 13.27 -15.39
CA SER A 52 9.34 14.67 -15.18
C SER A 52 8.35 15.40 -14.27
N ASP A 53 7.07 15.03 -14.35
CA ASP A 53 6.01 15.47 -13.44
C ASP A 53 5.30 14.24 -12.83
N PRO A 54 5.80 13.72 -11.70
CA PRO A 54 5.21 12.55 -11.04
C PRO A 54 3.81 12.78 -10.51
N VAL A 55 3.43 14.02 -10.21
CA VAL A 55 2.10 14.33 -9.67
C VAL A 55 1.06 14.26 -10.78
N ALA A 56 1.37 14.85 -11.95
CA ALA A 56 0.50 14.73 -13.12
C ALA A 56 0.34 13.28 -13.57
N GLU A 57 1.42 12.49 -13.58
CA GLU A 57 1.35 11.08 -13.97
C GLU A 57 0.63 10.21 -12.92
N LEU A 58 0.77 10.53 -11.63
CA LEU A 58 -0.02 9.86 -10.58
C LEU A 58 -1.52 10.08 -10.80
N LEU A 59 -1.93 11.30 -11.15
CA LEU A 59 -3.32 11.59 -11.49
C LEU A 59 -3.76 10.85 -12.76
N ASN A 60 -2.91 10.72 -13.78
CA ASN A 60 -3.22 9.92 -14.97
C ASN A 60 -3.51 8.46 -14.60
N VAL A 61 -2.75 7.88 -13.66
CA VAL A 61 -3.06 6.55 -13.12
C VAL A 61 -4.40 6.54 -12.38
N GLY A 62 -4.67 7.55 -11.55
CA GLY A 62 -5.95 7.70 -10.85
C GLY A 62 -7.15 7.78 -11.79
N ARG A 63 -7.02 8.47 -12.93
CA ARG A 63 -8.08 8.59 -13.95
C ARG A 63 -8.51 7.24 -14.51
N LEU A 64 -7.58 6.29 -14.66
CA LEU A 64 -7.90 4.91 -15.09
C LEU A 64 -8.79 4.18 -14.07
N ALA A 65 -8.77 4.61 -12.80
CA ALA A 65 -9.61 4.08 -11.72
C ALA A 65 -10.85 4.95 -11.43
N GLY A 66 -11.10 5.99 -12.23
CA GLY A 66 -12.22 6.91 -12.09
C GLY A 66 -12.00 8.07 -11.12
N ILE A 67 -10.75 8.36 -10.73
CA ILE A 67 -10.41 9.55 -9.93
C ILE A 67 -10.23 10.74 -10.88
N ASN A 68 -11.07 11.75 -10.74
CA ASN A 68 -10.94 13.00 -11.49
C ASN A 68 -10.05 14.02 -10.74
N GLN A 69 -9.82 15.18 -11.34
CA GLN A 69 -8.98 16.24 -10.75
C GLN A 69 -9.51 16.70 -9.39
N GLU A 70 -10.80 17.00 -9.29
CA GLU A 70 -11.44 17.50 -8.07
C GLU A 70 -11.30 16.51 -6.91
N MET A 71 -11.56 15.22 -7.17
CA MET A 71 -11.36 14.16 -6.19
C MET A 71 -9.90 14.09 -5.77
N PHE A 72 -8.95 14.07 -6.72
CA PHE A 72 -7.53 14.00 -6.41
C PHE A 72 -7.09 15.17 -5.52
N ASP A 73 -7.48 16.39 -5.86
CA ASP A 73 -7.15 17.59 -5.09
C ASP A 73 -7.76 17.52 -3.69
N ALA A 74 -9.01 17.06 -3.55
CA ALA A 74 -9.64 16.82 -2.26
C ALA A 74 -8.88 15.78 -1.42
N CYS A 75 -8.39 14.69 -2.02
CA CYS A 75 -7.55 13.70 -1.34
C CYS A 75 -6.24 14.34 -0.84
N MET A 76 -5.61 15.19 -1.65
CA MET A 76 -4.35 15.86 -1.29
C MET A 76 -4.53 16.96 -0.25
N ALA A 77 -5.73 17.52 -0.13
CA ALA A 77 -6.07 18.54 0.86
C ALA A 77 -6.59 17.96 2.19
N SER A 78 -6.88 16.66 2.26
CA SER A 78 -7.41 16.02 3.47
C SER A 78 -6.29 15.77 4.50
N GLU A 79 -6.17 16.68 5.48
CA GLU A 79 -5.23 16.53 6.60
C GLU A 79 -5.46 15.22 7.37
N GLU A 80 -6.72 14.89 7.66
CA GLU A 80 -7.09 13.64 8.36
C GLU A 80 -6.56 12.39 7.64
N LEU A 81 -6.70 12.34 6.32
CA LEU A 81 -6.20 11.22 5.51
C LEU A 81 -4.68 11.13 5.56
N LEU A 82 -3.99 12.26 5.35
CA LEU A 82 -2.54 12.32 5.32
C LEU A 82 -1.95 11.97 6.69
N ASP A 83 -2.49 12.53 7.76
CA ASP A 83 -2.09 12.24 9.14
C ASP A 83 -2.37 10.79 9.51
N GLY A 84 -3.50 10.22 9.07
CA GLY A 84 -3.80 8.80 9.25
C GLY A 84 -2.74 7.89 8.62
N ILE A 85 -2.29 8.22 7.40
CA ILE A 85 -1.22 7.49 6.71
C ILE A 85 0.12 7.65 7.42
N LEU A 86 0.47 8.86 7.84
CA LEU A 86 1.70 9.13 8.58
C LEU A 86 1.70 8.42 9.94
N ALA A 87 0.57 8.37 10.64
CA ALA A 87 0.40 7.64 11.88
C ALA A 87 0.56 6.12 11.67
N MET A 88 0.06 5.56 10.56
CA MET A 88 0.33 4.16 10.18
C MET A 88 1.83 3.91 10.00
N ARG A 89 2.54 4.78 9.28
CA ARG A 89 3.98 4.71 9.09
C ARG A 89 4.74 4.81 10.42
N GLN A 90 4.33 5.71 11.30
CA GLN A 90 4.95 5.88 12.62
C GLN A 90 4.77 4.63 13.49
N ARG A 91 3.55 4.06 13.54
CA ARG A 91 3.30 2.79 14.23
C ARG A 91 4.17 1.66 13.68
N GLY A 92 4.21 1.47 12.36
CA GLY A 92 5.09 0.47 11.76
C GLY A 92 6.56 0.68 12.12
N SER A 93 7.01 1.93 12.22
CA SER A 93 8.38 2.24 12.65
C SER A 93 8.61 1.88 14.13
N ALA A 94 7.66 2.16 15.01
CA ALA A 94 7.71 1.75 16.41
C ALA A 94 7.75 0.21 16.54
N ASP A 95 7.00 -0.50 15.69
CA ASP A 95 6.93 -1.96 15.62
C ASP A 95 8.16 -2.60 14.94
N GLY A 96 9.18 -1.83 14.60
CA GLY A 96 10.45 -2.35 14.07
C GLY A 96 10.55 -2.43 12.54
N VAL A 97 9.55 -1.95 11.78
CA VAL A 97 9.66 -1.87 10.31
C VAL A 97 10.69 -0.82 9.91
N ARG A 98 11.63 -1.19 9.04
CA ARG A 98 12.73 -0.32 8.57
C ARG A 98 12.79 -0.15 7.06
N SER A 99 12.14 -1.02 6.30
CA SER A 99 12.14 -1.00 4.84
C SER A 99 10.84 -1.58 4.28
N THR A 100 10.59 -1.31 3.00
CA THR A 100 9.46 -1.86 2.25
C THR A 100 9.95 -2.74 1.10
N PRO A 101 9.33 -3.91 0.85
CA PRO A 101 8.27 -4.50 1.66
C PRO A 101 8.82 -5.11 2.96
N THR A 102 7.98 -5.13 3.99
CA THR A 102 8.16 -5.93 5.22
C THR A 102 6.84 -6.62 5.50
N PHE A 103 6.88 -7.90 5.84
CA PHE A 103 5.70 -8.71 6.14
C PHE A 103 5.66 -9.04 7.62
N VAL A 104 4.48 -8.97 8.22
CA VAL A 104 4.23 -9.44 9.58
C VAL A 104 3.26 -10.59 9.48
N ILE A 105 3.70 -11.78 9.88
CA ILE A 105 2.89 -13.02 9.86
C ILE A 105 2.69 -13.42 11.31
N ASN A 106 1.45 -13.29 11.79
CA ASN A 106 1.11 -13.29 13.21
C ASN A 106 2.02 -12.29 13.96
N ASP A 107 2.84 -12.74 14.91
CA ASP A 107 3.72 -11.89 15.71
C ASP A 107 5.17 -11.81 15.18
N LYS A 108 5.45 -12.41 14.02
CA LYS A 108 6.81 -12.48 13.46
C LYS A 108 6.97 -11.51 12.29
N THR A 109 8.05 -10.73 12.34
CA THR A 109 8.41 -9.74 11.31
C THR A 109 9.45 -10.29 10.34
N TYR A 110 9.19 -10.12 9.05
CA TYR A 110 10.01 -10.62 7.95
C TYR A 110 10.31 -9.47 6.98
N PRO A 111 11.51 -8.86 7.03
CA PRO A 111 11.90 -7.82 6.09
C PRO A 111 12.17 -8.41 4.71
N GLY A 112 11.97 -7.59 3.66
CA GLY A 112 12.30 -7.92 2.28
C GLY A 112 11.16 -8.63 1.53
N SER A 113 11.27 -8.61 0.20
CA SER A 113 10.42 -9.40 -0.68
C SER A 113 10.73 -10.89 -0.51
N ARG A 114 9.71 -11.73 -0.71
CA ARG A 114 9.83 -13.19 -0.65
C ARG A 114 9.13 -13.84 -1.82
N SER A 115 9.60 -15.02 -2.20
CA SER A 115 8.91 -15.87 -3.17
C SER A 115 7.65 -16.48 -2.55
N ILE A 116 6.77 -17.03 -3.39
CA ILE A 116 5.56 -17.72 -2.93
C ILE A 116 5.92 -18.99 -2.14
N GLU A 117 7.00 -19.66 -2.54
CA GLU A 117 7.51 -20.85 -1.88
C GLU A 117 7.97 -20.53 -0.45
N GLU A 118 8.75 -19.45 -0.27
CA GLU A 118 9.16 -18.98 1.07
C GLU A 118 7.94 -18.63 1.95
N PHE A 119 6.90 -18.03 1.37
CA PHE A 119 5.66 -17.77 2.10
C PHE A 119 4.94 -19.05 2.49
N ALA A 120 4.90 -20.06 1.62
CA ALA A 120 4.26 -21.34 1.90
C ALA A 120 4.96 -22.06 3.07
N GLU A 121 6.29 -22.11 3.07
CA GLU A 121 7.08 -22.70 4.16
C GLU A 121 6.79 -22.06 5.52
N ILE A 122 6.53 -20.75 5.55
CA ILE A 122 6.20 -20.03 6.79
C ILE A 122 4.74 -20.24 7.20
N ILE A 123 3.80 -20.18 6.25
CA ILE A 123 2.37 -20.13 6.54
C ILE A 123 1.77 -21.52 6.75
N GLU A 124 2.14 -22.52 5.95
CA GLU A 124 1.50 -23.85 5.98
C GLU A 124 1.50 -24.52 7.37
N PRO A 125 2.61 -24.48 8.15
CA PRO A 125 2.61 -25.02 9.51
C PRO A 125 1.63 -24.28 10.45
N LEU A 126 1.49 -22.97 10.28
CA LEU A 126 0.60 -22.12 11.10
C LEU A 126 -0.88 -22.37 10.82
N LEU A 127 -1.22 -22.97 9.67
CA LEU A 127 -2.60 -23.31 9.32
C LEU A 127 -3.11 -24.58 10.02
N GLN A 128 -2.21 -25.36 10.61
CA GLN A 128 -2.54 -26.61 11.30
C GLN A 128 -2.70 -26.42 12.82
N GLU A 129 -2.22 -25.29 13.36
CA GLU A 129 -2.42 -24.90 14.75
C GLU A 129 -3.86 -24.39 14.93
N LYS A 130 -4.59 -25.01 15.87
CA LYS A 130 -5.98 -24.66 16.23
C LYS A 130 -6.03 -23.83 17.51
#